data_AF-A0A9K3P0Y8-F1
#
_entry.id   AF-A0A9K3P0Y8-F1
#
_cell.length_a   1.000
_cell.length_b   1.000
_cell.length_c   1.000
_cell.angle_alpha   90.00
_cell.angle_beta   90.00
_cell.angle_gamma   90.00
#
_symmetry.space_group_name_H-M   'P 1'
#
loop_
_entity.id
_entity.type
_entity.pdbx_description
1 polymer ?
#
loop_
_entity_poly.entity_id
_entity_poly.type
_entity_poly.pdbx_seq_one_letter_code
_entity_poly.pdbx_strand_id
1 'polypeptide(L)'
;MPKLVFTDNMVTLPSNCSYRQLNKYKLVSAIFRYLLLHNGPTIVEFDCSFVHLHMESEFAQIISYLARGSTVKQLFIFSDNRSFKLPVLFFSLQGLEVVHLHNCTLEPPLTFNGVSLLTSMTFRNVEVSAQMLQRFISKCTLLQSFFLIELEKGIESIPGGNNFTLVDLSQYVPLLETFAITKHYMKVLFKLKITSDVRMWCLLILTLILEYQKYLCACGMPHKLYYISIIYA
;
A
#
# COMPACT_ATOMS: atom_id res chain seq x y z
N MET A 1 13.46 -1.27 19.78
CA MET A 1 13.03 -0.15 18.92
C MET A 1 11.50 -0.11 18.92
N PRO A 2 10.85 1.06 18.96
CA PRO A 2 9.41 1.12 19.15
C PRO A 2 8.66 0.68 17.89
N LYS A 3 7.74 -0.27 18.10
CA LYS A 3 6.71 -0.70 17.16
C LYS A 3 5.36 -0.25 17.72
N LEU A 4 4.58 0.46 16.93
CA LEU A 4 3.28 1.01 17.31
C LEU A 4 2.22 0.37 16.45
N VAL A 5 1.31 -0.36 17.10
CA VAL A 5 0.27 -1.12 16.41
C VAL A 5 -1.09 -0.73 17.00
N PHE A 6 -1.92 -0.15 16.16
CA PHE A 6 -3.30 0.22 16.45
C PHE A 6 -4.20 -0.59 15.52
N THR A 7 -4.95 -1.54 16.09
CA THR A 7 -5.83 -2.45 15.34
C THR A 7 -7.22 -2.50 15.93
N ASP A 8 -8.20 -3.04 15.18
CA ASP A 8 -9.60 -3.20 15.64
C ASP A 8 -9.70 -3.91 17.01
N ASN A 9 -8.76 -4.80 17.35
CA ASN A 9 -8.72 -5.49 18.64
C ASN A 9 -8.56 -4.55 19.85
N MET A 10 -8.04 -3.33 19.63
CA MET A 10 -7.88 -2.30 20.66
C MET A 10 -9.18 -1.55 20.97
N VAL A 11 -10.22 -1.75 20.17
CA VAL A 11 -11.52 -1.08 20.32
C VAL A 11 -12.62 -2.13 20.38
N THR A 12 -13.26 -2.29 21.53
CA THR A 12 -14.58 -2.93 21.56
C THR A 12 -15.55 -2.03 20.81
N LEU A 13 -16.06 -2.50 19.67
CA LEU A 13 -17.01 -1.77 18.82
C LEU A 13 -18.43 -2.25 19.13
N PRO A 14 -19.14 -1.63 20.09
CA PRO A 14 -20.54 -1.93 20.33
C PRO A 14 -21.38 -1.61 19.08
N SER A 15 -22.51 -2.28 18.95
CA SER A 15 -23.47 -2.09 17.84
C SER A 15 -24.08 -0.68 17.82
N ASN A 16 -24.11 0.02 18.95
CA ASN A 16 -24.67 1.36 19.06
C ASN A 16 -23.70 2.44 18.50
N CYS A 17 -24.18 3.22 17.53
CA CYS A 17 -23.45 4.30 16.86
C CYS A 17 -22.81 5.32 17.82
N SER A 18 -23.50 5.74 18.90
CA SER A 18 -22.97 6.76 19.81
C SER A 18 -21.74 6.28 20.57
N TYR A 19 -21.74 5.01 21.01
CA TYR A 19 -20.60 4.40 21.69
C TYR A 19 -19.44 4.14 20.73
N ARG A 20 -19.73 3.77 19.47
CA ARG A 20 -18.72 3.64 18.41
C ARG A 20 -17.97 4.96 18.19
N GLN A 21 -18.68 6.09 18.10
CA GLN A 21 -18.06 7.41 17.93
C GLN A 21 -17.22 7.82 19.14
N LEU A 22 -17.71 7.57 20.36
CA LEU A 22 -16.94 7.87 21.57
C LEU A 22 -15.65 7.05 21.65
N ASN A 23 -15.71 5.77 21.30
CA ASN A 23 -14.56 4.88 21.28
C ASN A 23 -13.55 5.29 20.20
N LYS A 24 -14.02 5.65 19.00
CA LYS A 24 -13.20 6.27 17.96
C LYS A 24 -12.48 7.50 18.49
N TYR A 25 -13.21 8.45 19.09
CA TYR A 25 -12.62 9.68 19.62
C TYR A 25 -11.54 9.40 20.67
N LYS A 26 -11.77 8.46 21.59
CA LYS A 26 -10.78 8.07 22.62
C LYS A 26 -9.53 7.47 21.99
N LEU A 27 -9.69 6.57 21.02
CA LEU A 27 -8.59 5.95 20.29
C LEU A 27 -7.78 7.00 19.53
N VAL A 28 -8.45 7.81 18.71
CA VAL A 28 -7.82 8.89 17.92
C VAL A 28 -7.06 9.84 18.84
N SER A 29 -7.67 10.24 19.96
CA SER A 29 -7.04 11.09 20.96
C SER A 29 -5.81 10.43 21.57
N ALA A 30 -5.84 9.12 21.83
CA ALA A 30 -4.69 8.38 22.34
C ALA A 30 -3.56 8.30 21.31
N ILE A 31 -3.87 8.04 20.03
CA ILE A 31 -2.90 8.02 18.93
C ILE A 31 -2.21 9.38 18.80
N PHE A 32 -2.98 10.48 18.67
CA PHE A 32 -2.39 11.81 18.52
C PHE A 32 -1.65 12.25 19.78
N ARG A 33 -2.14 11.92 20.97
CA ARG A 33 -1.41 12.22 22.22
C ARG A 33 -0.07 11.50 22.26
N TYR A 34 -0.02 10.24 21.83
CA TYR A 34 1.24 9.53 21.70
C TYR A 34 2.15 10.22 20.68
N LEU A 35 1.67 10.46 19.45
CA LEU A 35 2.46 11.08 18.38
C LEU A 35 2.98 12.47 18.74
N LEU A 36 2.20 13.26 19.49
CA LEU A 36 2.57 14.61 19.92
C LEU A 36 3.60 14.61 21.07
N LEU A 37 3.46 13.68 22.02
CA LEU A 37 4.35 13.58 23.19
C LEU A 37 5.62 12.78 22.91
N HIS A 38 5.66 12.06 21.80
CA HIS A 38 6.79 11.24 21.43
C HIS A 38 7.95 12.10 20.91
N ASN A 39 8.78 12.58 21.85
CA ASN A 39 10.09 13.20 21.60
C ASN A 39 11.23 12.16 21.54
N GLY A 40 10.89 10.90 21.27
CA GLY A 40 11.79 9.73 21.37
C GLY A 40 12.38 9.25 20.03
N PRO A 41 13.22 8.19 20.05
CA PRO A 41 13.92 7.67 18.87
C PRO A 41 12.98 7.12 17.79
N THR A 42 13.50 6.99 16.56
CA THR A 42 12.89 6.40 15.34
C THR A 42 11.78 5.37 15.63
N ILE A 43 10.56 5.65 15.15
CA ILE A 43 9.47 4.67 15.08
C ILE A 43 9.83 3.70 13.97
N VAL A 44 10.21 2.46 14.30
CA VAL A 44 10.59 1.51 13.24
C VAL A 44 9.37 1.07 12.47
N GLU A 45 8.29 0.80 13.18
CA GLU A 45 7.06 0.29 12.59
C GLU A 45 5.88 1.05 13.17
N PHE A 46 5.07 1.60 12.27
CA PHE A 46 3.78 2.21 12.57
C PHE A 46 2.70 1.47 11.78
N ASP A 47 1.83 0.80 12.50
CA ASP A 47 0.67 0.09 11.98
C ASP A 47 -0.61 0.69 12.55
N CYS A 48 -1.46 1.22 11.68
CA CYS A 48 -2.77 1.74 12.02
C CYS A 48 -3.79 1.14 11.06
N SER A 49 -4.37 0.02 11.49
CA SER A 49 -5.18 -0.84 10.64
C SER A 49 -6.56 -1.05 11.24
N PHE A 50 -7.58 -0.46 10.62
CA PHE A 50 -8.96 -0.54 11.10
C PHE A 50 -9.92 -0.85 9.95
N VAL A 51 -10.62 -1.98 10.05
CA VAL A 51 -11.57 -2.46 9.03
C VAL A 51 -12.98 -1.93 9.29
N HIS A 52 -13.27 -1.49 10.52
CA HIS A 52 -14.62 -1.15 10.97
C HIS A 52 -14.77 0.29 11.49
N LEU A 53 -13.73 1.12 11.35
CA LEU A 53 -13.73 2.51 11.79
C LEU A 53 -13.42 3.46 10.63
N HIS A 54 -14.35 4.38 10.36
CA HIS A 54 -14.17 5.47 9.42
C HIS A 54 -13.12 6.45 9.97
N MET A 55 -11.92 6.45 9.41
CA MET A 55 -10.73 7.17 9.90
C MET A 55 -10.02 7.94 8.78
N GLU A 56 -10.68 8.22 7.67
CA GLU A 56 -10.13 8.80 6.44
C GLU A 56 -9.38 10.12 6.72
N SER A 57 -10.02 11.00 7.50
CA SER A 57 -9.44 12.30 7.88
C SER A 57 -8.30 12.16 8.90
N GLU A 58 -8.40 11.17 9.77
CA GLU A 58 -7.45 10.87 10.83
C GLU A 58 -6.20 10.20 10.27
N PHE A 59 -6.30 9.31 9.28
CA PHE A 59 -5.16 8.73 8.58
C PHE A 59 -4.32 9.80 7.89
N ALA A 60 -4.95 10.74 7.17
CA ALA A 60 -4.25 11.84 6.55
C ALA A 60 -3.50 12.72 7.58
N GLN A 61 -4.13 12.97 8.73
CA GLN A 61 -3.50 13.70 9.84
C GLN A 61 -2.35 12.91 10.47
N ILE A 62 -2.54 11.61 10.76
CA ILE A 62 -1.51 10.72 11.32
C ILE A 62 -0.27 10.72 10.44
N ILE A 63 -0.40 10.51 9.13
CA ILE A 63 0.71 10.54 8.18
C ILE A 63 1.40 11.91 8.21
N SER A 64 0.63 13.00 8.24
CA SER A 64 1.16 14.36 8.32
C SER A 64 1.98 14.61 9.59
N TYR A 65 1.57 14.04 10.73
CA TYR A 65 2.35 14.09 11.97
C TYR A 65 3.63 13.26 11.88
N LEU A 66 3.53 12.03 11.37
CA LEU A 66 4.70 11.16 11.20
C LEU A 66 5.78 11.83 10.34
N ALA A 67 5.38 12.50 9.27
CA ALA A 67 6.27 13.23 8.37
C ALA A 67 7.00 14.42 8.99
N ARG A 68 6.52 14.98 10.11
CA ARG A 68 7.09 16.21 10.72
C ARG A 68 8.15 15.94 11.78
N GLY A 69 8.11 14.79 12.45
CA GLY A 69 8.91 14.60 13.66
C GLY A 69 9.43 13.19 13.90
N SER A 70 9.05 12.21 13.07
CA SER A 70 9.47 10.83 13.27
C SER A 70 10.14 10.25 12.03
N THR A 71 11.24 9.53 12.23
CA THR A 71 11.77 8.63 11.21
C THR A 71 10.96 7.35 11.30
N VAL A 72 10.04 7.15 10.35
CA VAL A 72 9.26 5.90 10.18
C VAL A 72 9.92 5.06 9.11
N LYS A 73 10.24 3.80 9.42
CA LYS A 73 10.78 2.85 8.44
C LYS A 73 9.69 2.01 7.79
N GLN A 74 8.71 1.55 8.57
CA GLN A 74 7.63 0.72 8.08
C GLN A 74 6.29 1.37 8.41
N LEU A 75 5.46 1.56 7.39
CA LEU A 75 4.15 2.19 7.52
C LEU A 75 3.06 1.27 6.99
N PHE A 76 2.12 0.90 7.84
CA PHE A 76 0.94 0.12 7.51
C PHE A 76 -0.30 0.95 7.84
N ILE A 77 -1.11 1.23 6.82
CA ILE A 77 -2.41 1.88 6.97
C ILE A 77 -3.45 1.05 6.25
N PHE A 78 -4.33 0.44 7.03
CA PHE A 78 -5.51 -0.24 6.54
C PHE A 78 -6.73 0.64 6.84
N SER A 79 -7.27 1.28 5.80
CA SER A 79 -8.60 1.89 5.86
C SER A 79 -9.67 0.87 5.53
N ASP A 80 -10.89 1.11 6.01
CA ASP A 80 -12.08 0.41 5.56
C ASP A 80 -12.33 0.66 4.06
N ASN A 81 -13.52 0.34 3.56
CA ASN A 81 -13.87 0.51 2.15
C ASN A 81 -13.94 1.97 1.65
N ARG A 82 -13.56 2.95 2.47
CA ARG A 82 -13.55 4.37 2.08
C ARG A 82 -12.14 4.83 1.76
N SER A 83 -12.03 5.49 0.60
CA SER A 83 -10.76 6.04 0.16
C SER A 83 -10.42 7.33 0.89
N PHE A 84 -9.14 7.51 1.21
CA PHE A 84 -8.62 8.80 1.68
C PHE A 84 -7.54 9.33 0.74
N LYS A 85 -7.47 10.65 0.61
CA LYS A 85 -6.39 11.28 -0.17
C LYS A 85 -5.08 11.18 0.59
N LEU A 86 -4.06 10.59 -0.03
CA LEU A 86 -2.74 10.53 0.59
C LEU A 86 -2.18 11.95 0.71
N PRO A 87 -1.80 12.42 1.91
CA PRO A 87 -1.34 13.79 2.10
C PRO A 87 0.02 13.99 1.43
N VAL A 88 0.26 15.19 0.91
CA VAL A 88 1.54 15.55 0.23
C VAL A 88 2.76 15.30 1.13
N LEU A 89 2.60 15.46 2.44
CA LEU A 89 3.65 15.20 3.44
C LEU A 89 4.12 13.73 3.47
N PHE A 90 3.31 12.77 3.02
CA PHE A 90 3.74 11.38 2.86
C PHE A 90 5.01 11.27 2.02
N PHE A 91 5.07 12.04 0.93
CA PHE A 91 6.17 12.01 -0.03
C PHE A 91 7.48 12.63 0.52
N SER A 92 7.44 13.20 1.73
CA SER A 92 8.62 13.72 2.44
C SER A 92 9.26 12.70 3.40
N LEU A 93 8.64 11.53 3.61
CA LEU A 93 9.12 10.48 4.50
C LEU A 93 10.31 9.70 3.89
N GLN A 94 11.50 10.29 3.88
CA GLN A 94 12.71 9.71 3.27
C GLN A 94 13.23 8.44 3.93
N GLY A 95 12.82 8.18 5.18
CA GLY A 95 13.24 7.00 5.96
C GLY A 95 12.46 5.71 5.67
N LEU A 96 11.41 5.76 4.84
CA LEU A 96 10.53 4.62 4.61
C LEU A 96 11.23 3.52 3.80
N GLU A 97 11.21 2.32 4.36
CA GLU A 97 11.71 1.08 3.77
C GLU A 97 10.55 0.18 3.30
N VAL A 98 9.43 0.17 4.03
CA VAL A 98 8.28 -0.70 3.77
C VAL A 98 6.98 0.09 3.89
N VAL A 99 6.10 -0.02 2.90
CA VAL A 99 4.81 0.68 2.87
C VAL A 99 3.68 -0.26 2.47
N HIS A 100 2.61 -0.27 3.28
CA HIS A 100 1.36 -0.95 2.99
C HIS A 100 0.20 0.03 3.15
N LEU A 101 -0.43 0.43 2.05
CA LEU A 101 -1.55 1.38 2.05
C LEU A 101 -2.77 0.75 1.39
N HIS A 102 -3.92 0.90 2.04
CA HIS A 102 -5.22 0.43 1.53
C HIS A 102 -6.18 1.60 1.35
N ASN A 103 -6.98 1.53 0.28
CA ASN A 103 -8.06 2.47 -0.02
C ASN A 103 -7.56 3.93 0.09
N CYS A 104 -6.62 4.30 -0.76
CA CYS A 104 -6.11 5.67 -0.82
C CYS A 104 -5.94 6.17 -2.24
N THR A 105 -5.98 7.49 -2.44
CA THR A 105 -5.67 8.12 -3.73
C THR A 105 -4.22 8.58 -3.73
N LEU A 106 -3.42 8.09 -4.68
CA LEU A 106 -2.00 8.39 -4.82
C LEU A 106 -1.77 9.51 -5.85
N GLU A 107 -1.46 10.71 -5.35
CA GLU A 107 -1.15 11.88 -6.17
C GLU A 107 0.21 12.49 -5.78
N PRO A 108 1.33 12.02 -6.35
CA PRO A 108 2.65 12.56 -6.07
C PRO A 108 2.74 14.01 -6.57
N PRO A 109 3.25 14.96 -5.75
CA PRO A 109 3.53 16.32 -6.21
C PRO A 109 4.61 16.31 -7.30
N LEU A 110 4.65 17.34 -8.14
CA LEU A 110 5.70 17.49 -9.17
C LEU A 110 7.11 17.60 -8.56
N THR A 111 7.21 18.06 -7.32
CA THR A 111 8.44 18.18 -6.55
C THR A 111 8.88 16.85 -5.91
N PHE A 112 8.15 15.75 -6.13
CA PHE A 112 8.49 14.45 -5.58
C PHE A 112 9.81 13.95 -6.17
N ASN A 113 10.81 13.78 -5.30
CA ASN A 113 12.16 13.35 -5.65
C ASN A 113 12.47 11.90 -5.26
N GLY A 114 11.46 11.13 -4.86
CA GLY A 114 11.62 9.73 -4.49
C GLY A 114 11.54 9.45 -2.99
N VAL A 115 11.41 8.16 -2.68
CA VAL A 115 11.58 7.61 -1.34
C VAL A 115 12.78 6.68 -1.41
N SER A 116 13.96 7.22 -1.08
CA SER A 116 15.25 6.61 -1.44
C SER A 116 15.51 5.23 -0.81
N LEU A 117 14.90 4.93 0.34
CA LEU A 117 15.09 3.68 1.06
C LEU A 117 14.00 2.63 0.83
N LEU A 118 13.00 2.93 -0.02
CA LEU A 118 11.83 2.08 -0.17
C LEU A 118 12.18 0.76 -0.88
N THR A 119 12.07 -0.35 -0.16
CA THR A 119 12.36 -1.71 -0.63
C THR A 119 11.10 -2.51 -0.92
N SER A 120 10.00 -2.25 -0.20
CA SER A 120 8.74 -2.96 -0.37
C SER A 120 7.53 -2.03 -0.36
N MET A 121 6.65 -2.22 -1.34
CA MET A 121 5.44 -1.42 -1.50
C MET A 121 4.26 -2.33 -1.82
N THR A 122 3.22 -2.22 -1.00
CA THR A 122 1.92 -2.85 -1.23
C THR A 122 0.83 -1.79 -1.25
N PHE A 123 0.20 -1.62 -2.39
CA PHE A 123 -0.98 -0.79 -2.57
C PHE A 123 -2.19 -1.67 -2.83
N ARG A 124 -3.20 -1.54 -1.97
CA ARG A 124 -4.49 -2.22 -2.15
C ARG A 124 -5.60 -1.23 -2.38
N ASN A 125 -6.41 -1.47 -3.41
CA ASN A 125 -7.51 -0.59 -3.80
C ASN A 125 -7.10 0.90 -3.85
N VAL A 126 -5.92 1.17 -4.42
CA VAL A 126 -5.39 2.53 -4.57
C VAL A 126 -5.85 3.15 -5.88
N GLU A 127 -6.38 4.36 -5.80
CA GLU A 127 -6.68 5.16 -6.99
C GLU A 127 -5.41 5.87 -7.46
N VAL A 128 -4.98 5.60 -8.69
CA VAL A 128 -3.75 6.16 -9.27
C VAL A 128 -3.84 6.15 -10.80
N SER A 129 -3.31 7.18 -11.47
CA SER A 129 -3.15 7.17 -12.92
C SER A 129 -1.82 6.53 -13.34
N ALA A 130 -1.74 6.00 -14.56
CA ALA A 130 -0.51 5.40 -15.08
C ALA A 130 0.69 6.37 -15.01
N GLN A 131 0.48 7.64 -15.37
CA GLN A 131 1.52 8.67 -15.33
C GLN A 131 1.97 8.99 -13.89
N MET A 132 1.05 8.99 -12.92
CA MET A 132 1.40 9.19 -11.51
C MET A 132 2.18 7.99 -10.97
N LEU A 133 1.75 6.77 -11.27
CA LEU A 133 2.44 5.56 -10.84
C LEU A 133 3.85 5.50 -11.45
N GLN A 134 3.99 5.74 -12.75
CA GLN A 134 5.27 5.80 -13.44
C GLN A 134 6.22 6.83 -12.81
N ARG A 135 5.72 8.05 -12.55
CA ARG A 135 6.52 9.08 -11.86
C ARG A 135 6.94 8.62 -10.48
N PHE A 136 6.06 7.97 -9.74
CA PHE A 136 6.34 7.51 -8.39
C PHE A 136 7.43 6.43 -8.36
N ILE A 137 7.25 5.35 -9.12
CA ILE A 137 8.17 4.21 -9.13
C ILE A 137 9.53 4.55 -9.75
N SER A 138 9.59 5.46 -10.74
CA SER A 138 10.86 5.91 -11.36
C SER A 138 11.82 6.59 -10.38
N LYS A 139 11.32 6.94 -9.19
CA LYS A 139 12.08 7.56 -8.11
C LYS A 139 12.29 6.62 -6.91
N CYS A 140 11.92 5.35 -7.01
CA CYS A 140 12.05 4.34 -5.96
C CYS A 140 13.02 3.24 -6.42
N THR A 141 14.30 3.57 -6.62
CA THR A 141 15.28 2.68 -7.27
C THR A 141 15.68 1.46 -6.45
N LEU A 142 15.42 1.44 -5.14
CA LEU A 142 15.70 0.31 -4.25
C LEU A 142 14.53 -0.68 -4.12
N LEU A 143 13.45 -0.48 -4.87
CA LEU A 143 12.24 -1.29 -4.74
C LEU A 143 12.50 -2.73 -5.21
N GLN A 144 12.38 -3.68 -4.28
CA GLN A 144 12.54 -5.13 -4.50
C GLN A 144 11.18 -5.83 -4.59
N SER A 145 10.17 -5.30 -3.91
CA SER A 145 8.84 -5.88 -3.82
C SER A 145 7.77 -4.86 -4.16
N PHE A 146 6.97 -5.13 -5.18
CA PHE A 146 5.87 -4.27 -5.59
C PHE A 146 4.57 -5.04 -5.81
N PHE A 147 3.55 -4.71 -5.01
CA PHE A 147 2.23 -5.32 -5.08
C PHE A 147 1.17 -4.22 -5.31
N LEU A 148 0.38 -4.35 -6.38
CA LEU A 148 -0.73 -3.47 -6.70
C LEU A 148 -2.01 -4.29 -6.89
N ILE A 149 -2.84 -4.34 -5.85
CA ILE A 149 -3.92 -5.33 -5.72
C ILE A 149 -5.28 -4.65 -5.58
N GLU A 150 -6.21 -4.97 -6.48
CA GLU A 150 -7.63 -4.64 -6.31
C GLU A 150 -8.38 -5.85 -5.73
N LEU A 151 -9.13 -5.63 -4.64
CA LEU A 151 -9.92 -6.65 -3.95
C LEU A 151 -11.44 -6.46 -4.15
N GLU A 152 -11.88 -5.23 -4.40
CA GLU A 152 -13.30 -4.89 -4.63
C GLU A 152 -13.46 -4.25 -6.01
N LYS A 153 -14.56 -4.55 -6.70
CA LYS A 153 -14.85 -3.95 -8.02
C LYS A 153 -15.22 -2.49 -7.82
N GLY A 154 -14.39 -1.54 -8.21
CA GLY A 154 -14.84 -0.15 -8.15
C GLY A 154 -13.84 0.96 -8.38
N ILE A 155 -12.59 0.70 -8.77
CA ILE A 155 -11.69 1.82 -9.05
C ILE A 155 -11.86 2.24 -10.50
N GLU A 156 -12.67 3.28 -10.69
CA GLU A 156 -12.65 4.09 -11.90
C GLU A 156 -11.29 4.77 -11.98
N SER A 157 -10.37 4.17 -12.72
CA SER A 157 -9.11 4.82 -12.99
C SER A 157 -9.32 6.11 -13.75
N ILE A 158 -8.61 7.16 -13.35
CA ILE A 158 -8.60 8.42 -14.07
C ILE A 158 -8.12 8.17 -15.51
N PRO A 159 -8.95 8.47 -16.54
CA PRO A 159 -8.57 8.29 -17.93
C PRO A 159 -7.37 9.18 -18.26
N GLY A 160 -6.22 8.58 -18.51
CA GLY A 160 -5.03 9.26 -18.98
C GLY A 160 -4.33 8.34 -19.97
N GLY A 161 -4.34 8.72 -21.25
CA GLY A 161 -3.73 7.91 -22.32
C GLY A 161 -2.31 7.52 -21.95
N ASN A 162 -2.05 6.22 -21.80
CA ASN A 162 -0.76 5.74 -21.34
C ASN A 162 0.05 5.11 -22.46
N ASN A 163 1.35 5.42 -22.46
CA ASN A 163 2.36 4.62 -23.12
C ASN A 163 3.17 3.81 -22.08
N PHE A 164 2.79 3.85 -20.80
CA PHE A 164 3.48 3.13 -19.73
C PHE A 164 3.32 1.62 -19.93
N THR A 165 4.44 0.91 -20.06
CA THR A 165 4.51 -0.53 -20.30
C THR A 165 5.22 -1.25 -19.15
N LEU A 166 5.11 -2.57 -19.11
CA LEU A 166 5.87 -3.39 -18.16
C LEU A 166 7.39 -3.31 -18.42
N VAL A 167 7.79 -3.01 -19.66
CA VAL A 167 9.19 -2.79 -20.00
C VAL A 167 9.69 -1.53 -19.29
N ASP A 168 8.91 -0.44 -19.33
CA ASP A 168 9.26 0.79 -18.61
C ASP A 168 9.35 0.55 -17.10
N LEU A 169 8.42 -0.24 -16.53
CA LEU A 169 8.47 -0.66 -15.12
C LEU A 169 9.82 -1.32 -14.79
N SER A 170 10.25 -2.31 -15.58
CA SER A 170 11.51 -3.03 -15.34
C SER A 170 12.75 -2.11 -15.38
N GLN A 171 12.72 -1.05 -16.18
CA GLN A 171 13.81 -0.08 -16.25
C GLN A 171 13.87 0.84 -15.02
N TYR A 172 12.71 1.15 -14.44
CA TYR A 172 12.61 2.01 -13.27
C TYR A 172 12.96 1.32 -11.95
N VAL A 173 12.70 0.02 -11.84
CA VAL A 173 12.94 -0.76 -10.63
C VAL A 173 13.85 -1.96 -10.93
N PRO A 174 15.16 -1.71 -11.14
CA PRO A 174 16.10 -2.75 -11.57
C PRO A 174 16.34 -3.85 -10.52
N LEU A 175 15.99 -3.60 -9.26
CA LEU A 175 16.11 -4.56 -8.15
C LEU A 175 14.82 -5.33 -7.88
N LEU A 176 13.79 -5.20 -8.72
CA LEU A 176 12.49 -5.81 -8.48
C LEU A 176 12.58 -7.34 -8.58
N GLU A 177 12.50 -8.00 -7.42
CA GLU A 177 12.49 -9.46 -7.29
C GLU A 177 11.06 -10.01 -7.28
N THR A 178 10.14 -9.29 -6.63
CA THR A 178 8.75 -9.71 -6.48
C THR A 178 7.81 -8.65 -7.03
N PHE A 179 6.98 -9.05 -7.99
CA PHE A 179 5.97 -8.19 -8.58
C PHE A 179 4.62 -8.88 -8.60
N ALA A 180 3.58 -8.17 -8.16
CA ALA A 180 2.22 -8.61 -8.34
C ALA A 180 1.27 -7.47 -8.70
N ILE A 181 0.38 -7.73 -9.65
CA ILE A 181 -0.63 -6.78 -10.09
C ILE A 181 -1.92 -7.52 -10.44
N THR A 182 -3.07 -6.98 -10.04
CA THR A 182 -4.35 -7.58 -10.44
C THR A 182 -4.69 -7.27 -11.89
N LYS A 183 -5.49 -8.16 -12.50
CA LYS A 183 -5.88 -8.06 -13.92
C LYS A 183 -6.46 -6.69 -14.32
N HIS A 184 -7.25 -6.08 -13.44
CA HIS A 184 -7.85 -4.78 -13.71
C HIS A 184 -6.81 -3.67 -13.80
N TYR A 185 -5.95 -3.53 -12.76
CA TYR A 185 -4.84 -2.58 -12.79
C TYR A 185 -3.92 -2.81 -13.98
N MET A 186 -3.67 -4.07 -14.32
CA MET A 186 -2.87 -4.41 -15.49
C MET A 186 -3.47 -3.87 -16.78
N LYS A 187 -4.79 -4.00 -16.98
CA LYS A 187 -5.51 -3.49 -18.15
C LYS A 187 -5.52 -1.97 -18.23
N VAL A 188 -5.61 -1.33 -17.07
CA VAL A 188 -5.85 0.11 -16.94
C VAL A 188 -4.57 0.93 -16.92
N LEU A 189 -3.56 0.46 -16.19
CA LEU A 189 -2.33 1.21 -15.94
C LEU A 189 -1.23 0.93 -16.94
N PHE A 190 -1.31 -0.21 -17.65
CA PHE A 190 -0.29 -0.63 -18.58
C PHE A 190 -0.85 -0.79 -19.99
N LYS A 191 -0.12 -0.25 -20.97
CA LYS A 191 -0.35 -0.56 -22.38
C LYS A 191 0.19 -1.96 -22.65
N LEU A 192 -0.70 -2.91 -22.93
CA LEU A 192 -0.33 -4.28 -23.29
C LEU A 192 0.32 -4.32 -24.68
N LYS A 193 1.65 -4.19 -24.74
CA LYS A 193 2.45 -4.84 -25.77
C LYS A 193 2.95 -6.14 -25.14
N ILE A 194 2.30 -7.26 -25.45
CA ILE A 194 2.80 -8.59 -25.06
C ILE A 194 4.10 -8.79 -25.84
N THR A 195 5.24 -8.46 -25.24
CA THR A 195 6.54 -8.85 -25.76
C THR A 195 6.74 -10.34 -25.46
N SER A 196 7.45 -11.04 -26.34
CA SER A 196 7.75 -12.47 -26.24
C SER A 196 8.73 -12.81 -25.10
N ASP A 197 8.86 -11.94 -24.10
CA ASP A 197 9.80 -12.10 -23.00
C ASP A 197 9.21 -13.04 -21.94
N VAL A 198 9.72 -14.26 -21.93
CA VAL A 198 9.29 -15.37 -21.07
C VAL A 198 9.35 -15.01 -19.57
N ARG A 199 10.20 -14.06 -19.15
CA ARG A 199 10.28 -13.63 -17.74
C ARG A 199 9.01 -12.92 -17.28
N MET A 200 8.40 -12.13 -18.16
CA MET A 200 7.14 -11.44 -17.88
C MET A 200 5.96 -12.42 -17.79
N TRP A 201 6.02 -13.52 -18.54
CA TRP A 201 5.03 -14.60 -18.46
C TRP A 201 5.09 -15.35 -17.12
N CYS A 202 6.30 -15.63 -16.61
CA CYS A 202 6.46 -16.29 -15.31
C CYS A 202 5.89 -15.42 -14.15
N LEU A 203 6.10 -14.10 -14.19
CA LEU A 203 5.55 -13.16 -13.19
C LEU A 203 4.03 -13.06 -13.25
N LEU A 204 3.44 -13.06 -14.46
CA LEU A 204 1.99 -13.07 -14.68
C LEU A 204 1.33 -14.38 -14.23
N ILE A 205 2.00 -15.52 -14.40
CA ILE A 205 1.52 -16.83 -13.95
C ILE A 205 1.58 -16.94 -12.42
N LEU A 206 2.66 -16.47 -11.78
CA LEU A 206 2.78 -16.41 -10.32
C LEU A 206 1.71 -15.51 -9.67
N THR A 207 1.34 -14.41 -10.33
CA THR A 207 0.27 -13.51 -9.85
C THR A 207 -1.10 -14.16 -9.86
N LEU A 208 -1.43 -14.88 -10.94
CA LEU A 208 -2.69 -15.64 -11.03
C LEU A 208 -2.76 -16.74 -9.95
N ILE A 209 -1.63 -17.39 -9.66
CA ILE A 209 -1.55 -18.42 -8.61
C ILE A 209 -1.69 -17.80 -7.20
N LEU A 210 -1.09 -16.63 -6.95
CA LEU A 210 -1.19 -15.94 -5.65
C LEU A 210 -2.56 -15.30 -5.41
N GLU A 211 -3.23 -14.79 -6.44
CA GLU A 211 -4.64 -14.35 -6.35
C GLU A 211 -5.54 -15.53 -5.92
N TYR A 212 -5.30 -16.72 -6.48
CA TYR A 212 -6.03 -17.94 -6.11
C TYR A 212 -5.74 -18.40 -4.67
N GLN A 213 -4.49 -18.28 -4.19
CA GLN A 213 -4.13 -18.66 -2.82
C GLN A 213 -4.62 -17.65 -1.76
N LYS A 214 -4.62 -16.34 -2.05
CA LYS A 214 -5.20 -15.33 -1.15
C LYS A 214 -6.71 -15.45 -1.04
N TYR A 215 -7.40 -15.83 -2.12
CA TYR A 215 -8.84 -16.15 -2.08
C TYR A 215 -9.12 -17.30 -1.09
N LEU A 216 -8.30 -18.35 -1.09
CA LEU A 216 -8.43 -19.48 -0.16
C LEU A 216 -8.14 -19.09 1.30
N CYS A 217 -7.12 -18.25 1.55
CA CYS A 217 -6.81 -17.78 2.91
C CYS A 217 -7.84 -16.80 3.48
N ALA A 218 -8.49 -15.98 2.65
CA ALA A 218 -9.52 -15.04 3.08
C ALA A 218 -10.87 -15.73 3.43
N CYS A 219 -11.11 -16.95 2.93
CA CYS A 219 -12.37 -17.68 3.13
C CYS A 219 -12.30 -18.83 4.17
N GLY A 220 -11.17 -19.03 4.85
CA GLY A 220 -11.06 -19.98 5.97
C GLY A 220 -11.25 -21.47 5.63
N MET A 221 -11.00 -21.90 4.37
CA MET A 221 -11.12 -23.31 3.98
C MET A 221 -9.84 -24.13 4.25
N PRO A 222 -9.96 -25.43 4.62
CA PRO A 222 -8.82 -26.24 5.03
C PRO A 222 -7.88 -26.60 3.86
N HIS A 223 -6.58 -26.58 4.17
CA HIS A 223 -5.46 -26.78 3.27
C HIS A 223 -5.47 -28.11 2.49
N LYS A 224 -5.35 -28.03 1.16
CA LYS A 224 -4.46 -28.89 0.36
C LYS A 224 -3.64 -27.99 -0.56
N LEU A 225 -2.45 -27.62 -0.09
CA LEU A 225 -1.46 -26.84 -0.84
C LEU A 225 -0.82 -27.71 -1.92
N TYR A 226 -0.92 -27.31 -3.18
CA TYR A 226 0.06 -27.72 -4.19
C TYR A 226 1.08 -26.58 -4.31
N TYR A 227 2.29 -26.84 -3.83
CA TYR A 227 3.46 -25.99 -4.09
C TYR A 227 3.92 -26.27 -5.52
N ILE A 228 4.03 -25.21 -6.34
CA ILE A 228 4.88 -25.26 -7.53
C ILE A 228 6.00 -24.25 -7.31
N SER A 229 7.13 -24.78 -6.86
CA SER A 229 8.41 -24.10 -6.91
C SER A 229 8.82 -24.00 -8.37
N ILE A 230 8.96 -22.79 -8.91
CA ILE A 230 9.67 -22.62 -10.19
C ILE A 230 11.15 -22.49 -9.85
N ILE A 231 11.84 -23.61 -10.00
CA ILE A 231 13.31 -23.70 -10.00
C ILE A 231 13.79 -23.04 -11.30
N TYR A 232 14.76 -22.12 -11.19
CA TYR A 232 15.49 -21.59 -12.33
C TYR A 232 16.26 -22.73 -13.03
N ALA A 233 16.06 -22.88 -14.34
CA ALA A 233 16.99 -23.50 -15.27
C ALA A 233 17.05 -22.63 -16.53
#